data_AF-A0A3C0ZT53-F1
#
_entry.id   AF-A0A3C0ZT53-F1
#
_cell.length_a   1.000
_cell.length_b   1.000
_cell.length_c   1.000
_cell.angle_alpha   90.00
_cell.angle_beta   90.00
_cell.angle_gamma   90.00
#
_symmetry.space_group_name_H-M   'P 1'
#
loop_
_entity.id
_entity.type
_entity.pdbx_description
1 polymer ?
#
loop_
_entity_poly.entity_id
_entity_poly.type
_entity_poly.pdbx_seq_one_letter_code
_entity_poly.pdbx_strand_id
1 'polypeptide(L)'
;MEEYKKEFIEFMVDSHVLKFGEFTLKSGRKSPFFMNAGAYKSGSQLIKLGEFYARAIHDNYGLDFDVLFGPAYKGIPLTVATVMG
;
A
#
# COMPACT_ATOMS: atom_id res chain seq x y z
N MET A 1 -11.30 -5.97 13.42
CA MET A 1 -10.59 -5.32 12.31
C MET A 1 -11.62 -5.04 11.22
N GLU A 2 -11.67 -3.84 10.66
CA GLU A 2 -12.55 -3.55 9.52
C GLU A 2 -12.22 -4.48 8.35
N GLU A 3 -13.24 -4.94 7.62
CA GLU A 3 -13.06 -5.94 6.54
C GLU A 3 -12.04 -5.47 5.49
N TYR A 4 -12.03 -4.17 5.17
CA TYR A 4 -11.07 -3.59 4.22
C TYR A 4 -9.60 -3.83 4.66
N LYS A 5 -9.30 -3.72 5.96
CA LYS A 5 -7.93 -3.91 6.47
C LYS A 5 -7.52 -5.37 6.37
N LYS A 6 -8.47 -6.29 6.52
CA LYS A 6 -8.26 -7.73 6.34
C LYS A 6 -7.94 -8.05 4.88
N GLU A 7 -8.78 -7.59 3.96
CA GLU A 7 -8.59 -7.75 2.51
C GLU A 7 -7.25 -7.16 2.04
N PHE A 8 -6.84 -6.02 2.62
CA PHE A 8 -5.56 -5.41 2.30
C PHE A 8 -4.37 -6.24 2.78
N ILE A 9 -4.45 -6.83 3.98
CA ILE A 9 -3.40 -7.71 4.50
C ILE A 9 -3.30 -8.98 3.65
N GLU A 10 -4.42 -9.60 3.30
CA GLU A 10 -4.46 -10.77 2.41
C GLU A 10 -3.83 -10.44 1.05
N PHE A 11 -4.21 -9.31 0.45
CA PHE A 11 -3.60 -8.83 -0.79
C PHE A 11 -2.08 -8.60 -0.69
N MET A 12 -1.59 -8.06 0.43
CA MET A 12 -0.15 -7.88 0.65
C MET A 12 0.60 -9.21 0.74
N VAL A 13 -0.01 -10.22 1.38
CA VAL A 13 0.57 -11.57 1.50
C VAL A 13 0.60 -12.25 0.13
N ASP A 14 -0.52 -12.24 -0.61
CA ASP A 14 -0.63 -12.83 -1.95
C ASP A 14 0.36 -12.17 -2.93
N SER A 15 0.55 -10.86 -2.81
CA SER A 15 1.50 -10.10 -3.62
C SER A 15 2.96 -10.26 -3.18
N HIS A 16 3.24 -11.05 -2.15
CA HIS A 16 4.57 -11.23 -1.56
C HIS A 16 5.23 -9.91 -1.10
N VAL A 17 4.40 -8.90 -0.83
CA VAL A 17 4.80 -7.59 -0.30
C VAL A 17 4.97 -7.69 1.20
N LEU A 18 4.09 -8.42 1.88
CA LEU A 18 4.21 -8.77 3.29
C LEU A 18 4.70 -10.23 3.40
N LYS A 19 5.80 -10.42 4.12
CA LYS A 19 6.40 -11.74 4.38
C LYS A 19 6.59 -11.95 5.87
N PHE A 20 6.41 -13.18 6.33
CA PHE A 20 6.65 -13.61 7.71
C PHE A 20 7.92 -14.47 7.79
N GLY A 21 8.67 -14.35 8.88
CA GLY A 21 9.97 -14.99 9.07
C GLY A 21 10.92 -14.11 9.88
N GLU A 22 12.21 -14.39 9.86
CA GLU A 22 13.20 -13.59 10.59
C GLU A 22 13.88 -12.56 9.68
N PHE A 23 13.66 -11.28 9.94
CA PHE A 23 14.23 -10.19 9.17
C PHE A 23 15.02 -9.24 10.05
N THR A 24 16.07 -8.62 9.49
CA THR A 24 16.80 -7.52 10.14
C THR A 24 16.47 -6.23 9.41
N LEU A 25 15.86 -5.28 10.10
CA LEU A 25 15.47 -3.99 9.52
C LEU A 25 16.68 -3.07 9.38
N LYS A 26 16.54 -2.00 8.59
CA LYS A 26 17.58 -0.95 8.45
C LYS A 26 18.00 -0.33 9.79
N SER A 27 17.11 -0.35 10.78
CA SER A 27 17.41 0.10 12.15
C SER A 27 18.20 -0.91 12.98
N GLY A 28 18.53 -2.09 12.45
CA GLY A 28 19.15 -3.20 13.17
C GLY A 28 18.18 -4.09 13.94
N ARG A 29 16.93 -3.66 14.15
CA ARG A 29 15.90 -4.45 14.84
C ARG A 29 15.59 -5.76 14.12
N LYS A 30 15.45 -6.84 14.90
CA LYS A 30 14.88 -8.11 14.42
C LYS A 30 13.36 -8.00 14.36
N SER A 31 12.77 -8.44 13.25
CA SER A 31 11.33 -8.36 13.00
C SER A 31 10.81 -9.72 12.53
N PRO A 32 9.64 -10.17 13.04
CA PRO A 32 8.99 -11.41 12.59
C PRO A 32 8.29 -11.27 11.23
N PHE A 33 8.31 -10.06 10.65
CA PHE A 33 7.79 -9.78 9.33
C PHE A 33 8.60 -8.71 8.60
N PHE A 34 8.46 -8.67 7.28
CA PHE A 34 9.04 -7.63 6.42
C PHE A 34 8.01 -7.20 5.38
N MET A 35 7.92 -5.88 5.17
CA MET A 35 7.03 -5.29 4.18
C MET A 35 7.85 -4.50 3.14
N ASN A 36 7.63 -4.78 1.86
CA ASN A 36 8.26 -4.08 0.76
C ASN A 36 7.25 -3.79 -0.36
N ALA A 37 6.66 -2.59 -0.34
CA ALA A 37 5.73 -2.14 -1.38
C ALA A 37 6.35 -2.12 -2.80
N GLY A 38 7.69 -2.13 -2.93
CA GLY A 38 8.35 -2.28 -4.24
C GLY A 38 8.19 -3.68 -4.86
N ALA A 39 7.57 -4.63 -4.16
CA ALA A 39 7.27 -5.96 -4.70
C ALA A 39 5.94 -6.02 -5.48
N TYR A 40 5.14 -4.95 -5.51
CA TYR A 40 4.07 -4.82 -6.50
C TYR A 40 4.69 -4.60 -7.89
N LYS A 41 4.48 -5.55 -8.79
CA LYS A 41 5.17 -5.63 -10.10
C LYS A 41 4.23 -5.73 -11.30
N SER A 42 2.93 -5.86 -11.09
CA SER A 42 1.94 -5.87 -12.18
C SER A 42 1.02 -4.64 -12.13
N GLY A 43 0.44 -4.31 -13.29
CA GLY A 43 -0.59 -3.27 -13.37
C GLY A 43 -1.83 -3.59 -12.52
N SER A 44 -2.25 -4.85 -12.48
CA SER A 44 -3.38 -5.30 -11.65
C SER A 44 -3.14 -5.09 -10.16
N GLN A 45 -1.91 -5.33 -9.68
CA GLN A 45 -1.53 -5.07 -8.29
C GLN A 45 -1.53 -3.57 -8.00
N LEU A 46 -1.03 -2.74 -8.92
CA LEU A 46 -1.02 -1.29 -8.75
C LEU A 46 -2.43 -0.70 -8.70
N ILE A 47 -3.34 -1.14 -9.58
CA ILE A 47 -4.75 -0.70 -9.57
C ILE A 47 -5.41 -1.07 -8.24
N LYS A 48 -5.31 -2.35 -7.83
CA LYS A 48 -5.89 -2.81 -6.56
C LYS A 48 -5.30 -2.09 -5.35
N LEU A 49 -4.00 -1.79 -5.38
CA LEU A 49 -3.36 -0.96 -4.35
C LEU A 49 -3.94 0.46 -4.32
N GLY A 50 -4.15 1.07 -5.49
CA GLY A 50 -4.81 2.37 -5.64
C GLY A 50 -6.20 2.41 -5.01
N GLU A 51 -7.02 1.39 -5.25
CA GLU A 51 -8.37 1.25 -4.64
C GLU A 51 -8.30 1.25 -3.10
N PHE A 52 -7.34 0.52 -2.51
CA PHE A 52 -7.14 0.52 -1.06
C PHE A 52 -6.74 1.90 -0.53
N TYR A 53 -5.88 2.64 -1.24
CA TYR A 53 -5.51 4.00 -0.88
C TYR A 53 -6.69 4.97 -1.01
N ALA A 54 -7.44 4.89 -2.12
CA ALA A 54 -8.59 5.76 -2.38
C ALA A 54 -9.66 5.59 -1.30
N ARG A 55 -9.99 4.34 -0.96
CA ARG A 55 -10.92 4.02 0.12
C ARG A 55 -10.44 4.57 1.47
N ALA A 56 -9.17 4.34 1.82
CA ALA A 56 -8.62 4.86 3.06
C ALA A 56 -8.61 6.39 3.12
N ILE A 57 -8.31 7.08 2.02
CA ILE A 57 -8.35 8.55 1.95
C ILE A 57 -9.79 9.04 2.12
N HIS A 58 -10.73 8.47 1.35
CA HIS A 58 -12.13 8.85 1.42
C HIS A 58 -12.73 8.62 2.81
N ASP A 59 -12.46 7.48 3.45
CA ASP A 59 -13.00 7.15 4.78
C ASP A 59 -12.46 8.07 5.90
N ASN A 60 -11.29 8.68 5.71
CA ASN A 60 -10.66 9.55 6.73
C ASN A 60 -10.83 11.05 6.45
N TYR A 61 -10.85 11.46 5.18
CA TYR A 61 -10.86 12.87 4.78
C TYR A 61 -12.08 13.25 3.93
N GLY A 62 -12.85 12.28 3.43
CA GLY A 62 -13.92 12.52 2.48
C GLY A 62 -13.37 13.21 1.23
N LEU A 63 -13.84 14.44 0.99
CA LEU A 63 -13.41 15.32 -0.10
C LEU A 63 -12.75 16.61 0.43
N ASP A 64 -12.35 16.65 1.71
CA ASP A 64 -11.75 17.81 2.37
C ASP A 64 -10.25 17.95 2.01
N PHE A 65 -9.95 17.96 0.71
CA PHE A 65 -8.64 18.20 0.14
C PHE A 65 -8.75 18.59 -1.35
N ASP A 66 -7.84 19.45 -1.82
CA ASP A 66 -7.83 19.89 -3.21
C ASP A 66 -6.83 19.11 -4.09
N VAL A 67 -5.80 18.52 -3.48
CA VAL A 67 -4.66 17.93 -4.20
C VAL A 67 -4.23 16.63 -3.52
N LEU A 68 -4.08 15.57 -4.32
CA LEU A 68 -3.33 14.38 -3.94
C LEU A 68 -1.91 14.46 -4.52
N PHE A 69 -0.90 14.56 -3.66
CA PHE A 69 0.50 14.74 -4.06
C PHE A 69 1.36 13.50 -3.80
N GLY A 70 2.10 13.07 -4.83
CA GLY A 70 3.01 11.92 -4.78
C GLY A 70 4.48 12.31 -4.90
N PRO A 71 5.30 12.19 -3.83
CA PRO A 71 6.72 12.53 -3.90
C PRO A 71 7.51 11.58 -4.82
N ALA A 72 8.45 12.14 -5.58
CA ALA A 72 9.28 11.37 -6.50
C ALA A 72 10.22 10.38 -5.75
N TYR A 73 10.48 9.17 -6.26
CA TYR A 73 9.88 8.54 -7.44
C TYR A 73 8.71 7.60 -7.09
N LYS A 74 8.67 7.10 -5.85
CA LYS A 74 7.72 6.05 -5.45
C LYS A 74 6.29 6.54 -5.32
N GLY A 75 6.09 7.82 -4.99
CA GLY A 75 4.78 8.42 -4.86
C GLY A 75 4.08 8.68 -6.19
N ILE A 76 4.83 8.77 -7.30
CA ILE A 76 4.27 9.00 -8.65
C ILE A 76 3.28 7.88 -9.03
N PRO A 77 3.70 6.59 -9.11
CA PRO A 77 2.77 5.53 -9.50
C PRO A 77 1.65 5.32 -8.47
N LEU A 78 1.93 5.54 -7.18
CA LEU A 78 0.91 5.41 -6.12
C LEU A 78 -0.20 6.44 -6.26
N THR A 79 0.17 7.70 -6.49
CA THR A 79 -0.79 8.80 -6.65
C THR A 79 -1.62 8.59 -7.90
N VAL A 80 -0.98 8.26 -9.02
CA VAL A 80 -1.67 7.95 -10.28
C VAL A 80 -2.65 6.80 -10.09
N ALA A 81 -2.22 5.67 -9.52
CA ALA A 81 -3.11 4.53 -9.30
C ALA A 81 -4.28 4.84 -8.37
N THR A 82 -4.07 5.72 -7.37
CA THR A 82 -5.11 6.10 -6.40
C THR A 82 -6.23 6.93 -7.02
N VAL A 83 -5.95 7.71 -8.08
CA VAL A 83 -6.95 8.59 -8.73
C VAL A 83 -7.56 8.02 -10.01
N MET A 84 -7.09 6.86 -10.47
CA MET A 84 -7.55 6.24 -11.72
C MET A 84 -8.77 5.32 -11.56
N GLY A 85 -9.00 4.81 -10.35
CA GLY A 85 -10.07 3.85 -10.03
C GLY A 85 -11.42 4.51 -9.77
#